data_AF-A0A947DLN5-F1
#
_entry.id   AF-A0A947DLN5-F1
#
_cell.length_a   1.000
_cell.length_b   1.000
_cell.length_c   1.000
_cell.angle_alpha   90.00
_cell.angle_beta   90.00
_cell.angle_gamma   90.00
#
_symmetry.space_group_name_H-M   'P 1'
#
loop_
_entity.id
_entity.type
_entity.pdbx_description
1 polymer ?
#
loop_
_entity_poly.entity_id
_entity_poly.type
_entity_poly.pdbx_seq_one_letter_code
_entity_poly.pdbx_strand_id
1 'polypeptide(L)'
;MRNPLRTMALAIALVSMPACAAMEIPKFENPLSVARTADQKAYALLASYAAVLEEATDLVRDPLVPTPVKQALVRAERVATPAAETLRIALVGYLHARADYEAIAKDRPTHERAAAMLAIAAVRLDEAFAAARAPLGEFAAIAQRK
;
A
#
# COMPACT_ATOMS: atom_id res chain seq x y z
N MET A 1 26.34 40.40 -5.86
CA MET A 1 25.10 40.96 -5.29
C MET A 1 24.28 39.81 -4.70
N ARG A 2 24.28 39.69 -3.37
CA ARG A 2 23.56 38.64 -2.63
C ARG A 2 22.07 38.96 -2.69
N ASN A 3 21.25 38.02 -3.16
CA ASN A 3 19.83 38.23 -3.39
C ASN A 3 19.07 38.05 -2.06
N PRO A 4 18.63 39.13 -1.38
CA PRO A 4 18.04 39.05 -0.04
C PRO A 4 16.73 38.24 -0.01
N LEU A 5 16.04 38.17 -1.16
CA LEU A 5 14.83 37.38 -1.36
C LEU A 5 15.10 35.86 -1.31
N ARG A 6 16.27 35.41 -1.80
CA ARG A 6 16.65 33.98 -1.74
C ARG A 6 17.00 33.55 -0.31
N THR A 7 17.64 34.43 0.46
CA THR A 7 17.95 34.16 1.87
C THR A 7 16.69 34.14 2.74
N MET A 8 15.69 34.98 2.45
CA MET A 8 14.39 34.90 3.14
C MET A 8 13.62 33.63 2.80
N ALA A 9 13.58 33.22 1.53
CA ALA A 9 12.92 31.97 1.14
C ALA A 9 13.57 30.73 1.80
N LEU A 10 14.92 30.72 1.90
CA LEU A 10 15.64 29.62 2.55
C LEU A 10 15.40 29.61 4.07
N ALA A 11 15.33 30.77 4.72
CA ALA A 11 15.06 30.88 6.15
C ALA A 11 13.63 30.44 6.50
N ILE A 12 12.64 30.75 5.66
CA ILE A 12 11.26 30.29 5.85
C ILE A 12 11.18 28.76 5.70
N ALA A 13 11.87 28.18 4.72
CA ALA A 13 11.92 26.72 4.54
C ALA A 13 12.59 26.00 5.74
N LEU A 14 13.67 26.56 6.29
CA LEU A 14 14.39 25.99 7.43
C LEU A 14 13.64 26.09 8.76
N VAL A 15 12.79 27.11 8.95
CA VAL A 15 11.97 27.27 10.16
C VAL A 15 10.68 26.44 10.11
N SER A 16 10.24 26.01 8.93
CA SER A 16 9.11 25.06 8.80
C SER A 16 9.48 23.58 9.00
N MET A 17 10.77 23.23 9.00
CA MET A 17 11.19 21.82 9.17
C MET A 17 11.15 21.25 10.61
N PRO A 18 11.37 22.00 11.71
CA PRO A 18 11.32 21.40 13.05
C PRO A 18 9.88 21.08 13.49
N ALA A 19 8.86 21.64 12.84
CA ALA A 19 7.45 21.30 13.12
C ALA A 19 7.06 19.89 12.64
N CYS A 20 7.80 19.31 11.67
CA CYS A 20 7.64 17.92 11.28
C CYS A 20 8.52 16.96 12.11
N ALA A 21 9.55 17.45 12.78
CA ALA A 21 10.39 16.66 13.68
C ALA A 21 9.84 16.60 15.13
N ALA A 22 8.86 17.45 15.47
CA ALA A 22 8.14 17.44 16.74
C ALA A 22 6.90 16.54 16.74
N MET A 23 6.56 15.90 15.62
CA MET A 23 5.73 14.71 15.68
C MET A 23 6.57 13.64 16.36
N GLU A 24 6.14 13.24 17.56
CA GLU A 24 6.60 12.07 18.29
C GLU A 24 7.13 11.03 17.32
N ILE A 25 8.36 10.54 17.56
CA ILE A 25 8.97 9.40 16.86
C ILE A 25 7.81 8.49 16.43
N PRO A 26 7.45 8.41 15.13
CA PRO A 26 6.27 7.67 14.77
C PRO A 26 6.55 6.27 15.26
N LYS A 27 5.79 5.83 16.26
CA LYS A 27 5.72 4.41 16.56
C LYS A 27 5.40 3.81 15.21
N PHE A 28 6.31 2.96 14.70
CA PHE A 28 6.10 2.21 13.47
C PHE A 28 4.96 1.23 13.75
N GLU A 29 3.74 1.77 13.88
CA GLU A 29 2.51 1.01 13.98
C GLU A 29 2.29 0.38 12.62
N ASN A 30 1.83 -0.87 12.64
CA ASN A 30 1.56 -1.62 11.43
C ASN A 30 0.64 -0.78 10.52
N PRO A 31 1.03 -0.43 9.27
CA PRO A 31 0.23 0.44 8.42
C PRO A 31 -1.18 -0.11 8.15
N LEU A 32 -1.37 -1.44 8.27
CA LEU A 32 -2.69 -2.08 8.22
C LEU A 32 -3.56 -1.79 9.45
N SER A 33 -2.98 -1.58 10.64
CA SER A 33 -3.75 -1.31 11.86
C SER A 33 -4.25 0.13 11.94
N VAL A 34 -3.62 1.06 11.21
CA VAL A 34 -4.00 2.48 11.17
C VAL A 34 -4.97 2.79 10.03
N ALA A 35 -5.01 1.95 8.98
CA ALA A 35 -5.86 2.14 7.80
C ALA A 35 -7.35 2.04 8.13
N ARG A 36 -8.10 3.13 7.84
CA ARG A 36 -9.52 3.28 8.19
C ARG A 36 -10.46 2.91 7.04
N THR A 37 -10.04 3.15 5.80
CA THR A 37 -10.85 2.88 4.61
C THR A 37 -10.36 1.64 3.87
N ALA A 38 -11.22 1.04 3.04
CA ALA A 38 -10.91 -0.19 2.31
C ALA A 38 -9.73 0.00 1.34
N ASP A 39 -9.68 1.14 0.66
CA ASP A 39 -8.56 1.53 -0.21
C ASP A 39 -7.26 1.73 0.58
N GLN A 40 -7.30 2.40 1.74
CA GLN A 40 -6.12 2.54 2.61
C GLN A 40 -5.54 1.19 3.03
N LYS A 41 -6.40 0.23 3.41
CA LYS A 41 -5.97 -1.12 3.80
C LYS A 41 -5.33 -1.85 2.63
N ALA A 42 -5.94 -1.78 1.45
CA ALA A 42 -5.41 -2.40 0.24
C ALA A 42 -4.05 -1.78 -0.16
N TYR A 43 -3.92 -0.45 -0.13
CA TYR A 43 -2.64 0.23 -0.37
C TYR A 43 -1.56 -0.18 0.64
N ALA A 44 -1.90 -0.24 1.93
CA ALA A 44 -0.97 -0.65 2.97
C ALA A 44 -0.47 -2.09 2.75
N LEU A 45 -1.36 -3.01 2.37
CA LEU A 45 -0.99 -4.40 2.08
C LEU A 45 -0.09 -4.51 0.85
N LEU A 46 -0.42 -3.80 -0.24
CA LEU A 46 0.39 -3.76 -1.46
C LEU A 46 1.77 -3.13 -1.25
N ALA A 47 1.83 -2.03 -0.48
CA ALA A 47 3.09 -1.38 -0.13
C ALA A 47 3.98 -2.29 0.74
N SER A 48 3.36 -3.00 1.70
CA SER A 48 4.07 -3.99 2.52
C SER A 48 4.64 -5.12 1.66
N TYR A 49 3.86 -5.62 0.69
CA TYR A 49 4.34 -6.62 -0.25
C TYR A 49 5.53 -6.12 -1.08
N ALA A 50 5.47 -4.89 -1.61
CA ALA A 50 6.58 -4.32 -2.38
C ALA A 50 7.87 -4.23 -1.54
N ALA A 51 7.78 -3.78 -0.28
CA ALA A 51 8.92 -3.72 0.63
C ALA A 51 9.49 -5.12 0.94
N VAL A 52 8.63 -6.12 1.16
CA VAL A 52 9.06 -7.50 1.38
C VAL A 52 9.72 -8.08 0.13
N LEU A 53 9.22 -7.76 -1.07
CA LEU A 53 9.79 -8.23 -2.32
C LEU A 53 11.20 -7.66 -2.56
N GLU A 54 11.42 -6.39 -2.22
CA GLU A 54 12.75 -5.77 -2.27
C GLU A 54 13.73 -6.47 -1.32
N GLU A 55 13.36 -6.66 -0.04
CA GLU A 55 14.18 -7.37 0.93
C GLU A 55 14.45 -8.83 0.50
N ALA A 56 13.44 -9.53 0.01
CA ALA A 56 13.58 -10.90 -0.48
C ALA A 56 14.53 -10.99 -1.69
N THR A 57 14.53 -9.98 -2.56
CA THR A 57 15.44 -9.90 -3.71
C THR A 57 16.89 -9.76 -3.24
N ASP A 58 17.13 -8.94 -2.22
CA ASP A 58 18.46 -8.77 -1.64
C ASP A 58 18.94 -10.06 -0.93
N LEU A 59 18.05 -10.74 -0.19
CA LEU A 59 18.36 -12.04 0.43
C LEU A 59 18.71 -13.13 -0.59
N VAL A 60 18.00 -13.16 -1.72
CA VAL A 60 18.29 -14.14 -2.79
C VAL A 60 19.66 -13.87 -3.42
N ARG A 61 20.06 -12.59 -3.54
CA ARG A 61 21.36 -12.16 -4.07
C ARG A 61 22.52 -12.41 -3.12
N ASP A 62 22.29 -12.38 -1.81
CA ASP A 62 23.33 -12.59 -0.80
C ASP A 62 23.90 -14.04 -0.86
N PRO A 63 25.22 -14.24 -1.11
CA PRO A 63 25.82 -15.57 -1.14
C PRO A 63 25.82 -16.28 0.22
N LEU A 64 25.66 -15.56 1.34
CA LEU A 64 25.65 -16.13 2.69
C LEU A 64 24.30 -16.72 3.10
N VAL A 65 23.22 -16.36 2.39
CA VAL A 65 21.88 -16.88 2.69
C VAL A 65 21.78 -18.36 2.27
N PRO A 66 21.33 -19.26 3.16
CA PRO A 66 21.21 -20.68 2.84
C PRO A 66 20.28 -20.94 1.64
N THR A 67 20.70 -21.85 0.75
CA THR A 67 19.90 -22.25 -0.43
C THR A 67 18.44 -22.64 -0.11
N PRO A 68 18.13 -23.37 0.98
CA PRO A 68 16.74 -23.67 1.32
C PRO A 68 15.87 -22.43 1.57
N VAL A 69 16.44 -21.37 2.15
CA VAL A 69 15.74 -20.09 2.39
C VAL A 69 15.43 -19.41 1.06
N LYS A 70 16.41 -19.35 0.14
CA LYS A 70 16.20 -18.79 -1.21
C LYS A 70 15.10 -19.53 -1.97
N GLN A 71 15.08 -20.86 -1.91
CA GLN A 71 14.03 -21.66 -2.55
C GLN A 71 12.66 -21.43 -1.91
N ALA A 72 12.59 -21.27 -0.58
CA ALA A 72 11.36 -20.94 0.12
C ALA A 72 10.82 -19.57 -0.31
N LEU A 73 11.69 -18.55 -0.40
CA LEU A 73 11.33 -17.21 -0.88
C LEU A 73 10.74 -17.27 -2.30
N VAL A 74 11.40 -17.94 -3.24
CA VAL A 74 10.91 -18.07 -4.63
C VAL A 74 9.56 -18.79 -4.70
N ARG A 75 9.35 -19.84 -3.89
CA ARG A 75 8.07 -20.56 -3.85
C ARG A 75 6.95 -19.69 -3.28
N ALA A 76 7.22 -18.98 -2.19
CA ALA A 76 6.26 -18.10 -1.57
C ALA A 76 5.92 -16.89 -2.47
N GLU A 77 6.91 -16.29 -3.13
CA GLU A 77 6.71 -15.22 -4.11
C GLU A 77 5.75 -15.66 -5.23
N ARG A 78 5.93 -16.87 -5.79
CA ARG A 78 5.04 -17.40 -6.85
C ARG A 78 3.57 -17.49 -6.46
N VAL A 79 3.26 -17.57 -5.16
CA VAL A 79 1.89 -17.57 -4.64
C VAL A 79 1.45 -16.17 -4.23
N ALA A 80 2.36 -15.37 -3.67
CA ALA A 80 2.08 -14.01 -3.22
C ALA A 80 1.84 -13.03 -4.39
N THR A 81 2.62 -13.11 -5.47
CA THR A 81 2.53 -12.18 -6.61
C THR A 81 1.14 -12.17 -7.27
N PRO A 82 0.54 -13.31 -7.65
CA PRO A 82 -0.80 -13.32 -8.23
C PRO A 82 -1.89 -12.77 -7.28
N ALA A 83 -1.72 -12.99 -5.98
CA ALA A 83 -2.65 -12.49 -4.97
C ALA A 83 -2.55 -10.96 -4.82
N ALA A 84 -1.32 -10.41 -4.81
CA ALA A 84 -1.08 -8.97 -4.83
C ALA A 84 -1.63 -8.33 -6.13
N GLU A 85 -1.45 -8.97 -7.29
CA GLU A 85 -2.00 -8.49 -8.56
C GLU A 85 -3.53 -8.45 -8.56
N THR A 86 -4.17 -9.50 -8.04
CA THR A 86 -5.64 -9.57 -7.91
C THR A 86 -6.15 -8.45 -7.01
N LEU A 87 -5.50 -8.23 -5.86
CA LEU A 87 -5.81 -7.12 -4.97
C LEU A 87 -5.67 -5.76 -5.67
N ARG A 88 -4.60 -5.55 -6.45
CA ARG A 88 -4.39 -4.32 -7.21
C ARG A 88 -5.49 -4.07 -8.24
N ILE A 89 -5.91 -5.11 -8.96
CA ILE A 89 -7.02 -5.02 -9.93
C ILE A 89 -8.32 -4.63 -9.23
N ALA A 90 -8.66 -5.30 -8.13
CA ALA A 90 -9.86 -5.00 -7.36
C ALA A 90 -9.84 -3.56 -6.79
N LEU A 91 -8.68 -3.10 -6.31
CA LEU A 91 -8.49 -1.74 -5.81
C LEU A 91 -8.73 -0.70 -6.90
N VAL A 92 -8.17 -0.88 -8.10
CA VAL A 92 -8.42 0.03 -9.23
C VAL A 92 -9.90 0.06 -9.60
N GLY A 93 -10.55 -1.11 -9.64
CA GLY A 93 -11.99 -1.20 -9.90
C GLY A 93 -12.84 -0.46 -8.86
N TYR A 94 -12.49 -0.59 -7.57
CA TYR A 94 -13.13 0.14 -6.49
C TYR A 94 -12.95 1.66 -6.63
N LEU A 95 -11.74 2.14 -6.93
CA LEU A 95 -11.47 3.56 -7.08
C LEU A 95 -12.22 4.17 -8.27
N HIS A 96 -12.32 3.46 -9.40
CA HIS A 96 -13.15 3.89 -10.52
C HIS A 96 -14.63 3.95 -10.13
N ALA A 97 -15.17 2.91 -9.52
CA ALA A 97 -16.58 2.90 -9.09
C ALA A 97 -16.89 4.01 -8.07
N ARG A 98 -15.93 4.33 -7.18
CA ARG A 98 -16.06 5.46 -6.24
C ARG A 98 -16.10 6.80 -6.97
N ALA A 99 -15.19 7.01 -7.92
CA ALA A 99 -15.17 8.22 -8.73
C ALA A 99 -16.46 8.42 -9.53
N ASP A 100 -16.98 7.34 -10.15
CA ASP A 100 -18.25 7.38 -10.90
C ASP A 100 -19.44 7.72 -9.99
N TYR A 101 -19.48 7.13 -8.79
CA TYR A 101 -20.50 7.44 -7.79
C TYR A 101 -20.45 8.90 -7.33
N GLU A 102 -19.25 9.43 -7.05
CA GLU A 102 -19.04 10.81 -6.61
C GLU A 102 -19.33 11.84 -7.71
N ALA A 103 -19.16 11.47 -8.98
CA ALA A 103 -19.41 12.35 -10.13
C ALA A 103 -20.90 12.54 -10.48
N ILE A 104 -21.77 11.63 -10.05
CA ILE A 104 -23.20 11.64 -10.41
C ILE A 104 -24.02 12.33 -9.31
N ALA A 105 -24.83 13.31 -9.69
CA ALA A 105 -25.75 13.98 -8.77
C ALA A 105 -26.82 13.01 -8.24
N LYS A 106 -27.13 13.13 -6.94
CA LYS A 106 -27.99 12.18 -6.19
C LYS A 106 -29.42 12.05 -6.72
N ASP A 107 -29.91 13.08 -7.41
CA ASP A 107 -31.25 13.17 -7.98
C ASP A 107 -31.36 12.50 -9.36
N ARG A 108 -30.25 12.04 -9.94
CA ARG A 108 -30.24 11.38 -11.24
C ARG A 108 -30.55 9.89 -11.10
N PRO A 109 -31.36 9.29 -12.00
CA PRO A 109 -31.64 7.85 -12.00
C PRO A 109 -30.38 6.97 -12.08
N THR A 110 -29.31 7.48 -12.69
CA THR A 110 -28.02 6.79 -12.79
C THR A 110 -27.27 6.68 -11.45
N HIS A 111 -27.64 7.48 -10.44
CA HIS A 111 -27.01 7.47 -9.13
C HIS A 111 -27.23 6.15 -8.38
N GLU A 112 -28.43 5.58 -8.43
CA GLU A 112 -28.73 4.27 -7.82
C GLU A 112 -27.87 3.16 -8.44
N ARG A 113 -27.69 3.21 -9.76
CA ARG A 113 -26.83 2.27 -10.48
C ARG A 113 -25.36 2.42 -10.06
N ALA A 114 -24.87 3.64 -9.96
CA ALA A 114 -23.51 3.91 -9.51
C ALA A 114 -23.29 3.46 -8.05
N ALA A 115 -24.27 3.67 -7.18
CA ALA A 115 -24.25 3.18 -5.80
C ALA A 115 -24.16 1.65 -5.73
N ALA A 116 -24.95 0.94 -6.56
CA ALA A 116 -24.89 -0.51 -6.65
C ALA A 116 -23.54 -1.01 -7.18
N MET A 117 -22.97 -0.36 -8.21
CA MET A 117 -21.65 -0.69 -8.73
C MET A 117 -20.54 -0.47 -7.69
N LEU A 118 -20.61 0.63 -6.93
CA LEU A 118 -19.68 0.89 -5.83
C LEU A 118 -19.78 -0.19 -4.74
N ALA A 119 -20.99 -0.59 -4.37
CA ALA A 119 -21.19 -1.66 -3.39
C ALA A 119 -20.59 -2.99 -3.85
N ILE A 120 -20.81 -3.38 -5.12
CA ILE A 120 -20.20 -4.59 -5.70
C ILE A 120 -18.67 -4.49 -5.69
N ALA A 121 -18.12 -3.35 -6.12
CA ALA A 121 -16.68 -3.14 -6.15
C ALA A 121 -16.06 -3.19 -4.75
N ALA A 122 -16.75 -2.68 -3.72
CA ALA A 122 -16.32 -2.77 -2.34
C ALA A 122 -16.25 -4.22 -1.84
N VAL A 123 -17.25 -5.05 -2.15
CA VAL A 123 -17.22 -6.49 -1.82
C VAL A 123 -16.05 -7.19 -2.51
N ARG A 124 -15.84 -6.93 -3.81
CA ARG A 124 -14.72 -7.52 -4.56
C ARG A 124 -13.35 -7.11 -4.01
N LEU A 125 -13.21 -5.88 -3.56
CA LEU A 125 -11.99 -5.42 -2.90
C LEU A 125 -11.75 -6.15 -1.57
N ASP A 126 -12.79 -6.33 -0.76
CA ASP A 126 -12.67 -7.05 0.52
C ASP A 126 -12.33 -8.53 0.32
N GLU A 127 -12.97 -9.21 -0.64
CA GLU A 127 -12.64 -10.58 -1.03
C GLU A 127 -11.17 -10.72 -1.48
N ALA A 128 -10.71 -9.81 -2.35
CA ALA A 128 -9.34 -9.82 -2.84
C ALA A 128 -8.34 -9.50 -1.71
N PHE A 129 -8.68 -8.60 -0.79
CA PHE A 129 -7.86 -8.28 0.37
C PHE A 129 -7.72 -9.48 1.30
N ALA A 130 -8.83 -10.14 1.63
CA ALA A 130 -8.83 -11.35 2.45
C ALA A 130 -8.00 -12.47 1.81
N ALA A 131 -8.15 -12.69 0.50
CA ALA A 131 -7.40 -13.69 -0.25
C ALA A 131 -5.89 -13.38 -0.31
N ALA A 132 -5.50 -12.11 -0.41
CA ALA A 132 -4.10 -11.70 -0.46
C ALA A 132 -3.37 -11.76 0.88
N ARG A 133 -4.10 -11.68 2.00
CA ARG A 133 -3.50 -11.52 3.33
C ARG A 133 -2.61 -12.70 3.75
N ALA A 134 -3.09 -13.93 3.57
CA ALA A 134 -2.35 -15.13 3.94
C ALA A 134 -1.04 -15.30 3.12
N PRO A 135 -1.07 -15.33 1.77
CA PRO A 135 0.14 -15.57 0.99
C PRO A 135 1.18 -14.45 1.13
N LEU A 136 0.74 -13.19 1.25
CA LEU A 136 1.67 -12.07 1.50
C LEU A 136 2.28 -12.14 2.91
N GLY A 137 1.48 -12.55 3.91
CA GLY A 137 1.96 -12.77 5.27
C GLY A 137 2.99 -13.90 5.37
N GLU A 138 2.77 -15.02 4.67
CA GLU A 138 3.71 -16.12 4.60
C GLU A 138 5.02 -15.71 3.92
N PHE A 139 4.94 -14.98 2.81
CA PHE A 139 6.12 -14.45 2.12
C PHE A 139 6.94 -13.51 3.03
N ALA A 140 6.26 -12.59 3.72
CA ALA A 140 6.90 -11.69 4.69
C ALA A 140 7.56 -12.46 5.85
N ALA A 141 6.89 -13.50 6.37
CA ALA A 141 7.41 -14.29 7.47
C ALA A 141 8.69 -15.05 7.11
N ILE A 142 8.87 -15.44 5.84
CA ILE A 142 10.11 -16.07 5.38
C ILE A 142 11.22 -15.02 5.25
N ALA A 143 10.93 -13.86 4.69
CA ALA A 143 11.91 -12.77 4.54
C ALA A 143 12.43 -12.23 5.89
N GLN A 144 11.63 -12.33 6.95
CA GLN A 144 11.99 -11.87 8.29
C GLN A 144 12.80 -12.88 9.12
N ARG A 145 12.89 -14.16 8.69
CA ARG A 145 13.71 -15.18 9.37
C ARG A 145 15.17 -15.03 8.95
N LYS A 146 15.84 -14.02 9.50
CA LYS A 146 17.31 -13.88 9.46
C LYS A 146 17.94 -14.76 10.53
#